data_AF-A0AAI8MLN4-F1
#
_entry.id   AF-A0AAI8MLN4-F1
#
_cell.length_a   1.000
_cell.length_b   1.000
_cell.length_c   1.000
_cell.angle_alpha   90.00
_cell.angle_beta   90.00
_cell.angle_gamma   90.00
#
_symmetry.space_group_name_H-M   'P 1'
#
loop_
_entity.id
_entity.type
_entity.pdbx_description
1 polymer ?
#
loop_
_entity_poly.entity_id
_entity_poly.type
_entity_poly.pdbx_seq_one_letter_code
_entity_poly.pdbx_strand_id
1 'polypeptide(L)'
;MQKNITQDNYLRTMKADKNLAKDYYAKSINKTEQQKALESLLIDSINKGELDESAPYRIADLACGGGTLSYHLSSFFPNASFVLLDYNEDGLELAKEINAESKDRMEFIQGDLRDLPLQDSSFDLVFCWQTLSWVDKENISRVMQEIVRILKPKGRLYASSLFNTEFDVDLYTTICDRTRPSSYNENNPKKPFTNGYYNTYCKQSIIDMCDGVRSLEIVPFYPQIDFKRDFSQRGIGSFTLAIDNTESNFAFGHNSEDYITGGGRNITPFQPSQVATTQPDLIESHLTQSHIIESTATPRLTISAGMLLNWGILIIIK
;
A
#
# COMPACT_ATOMS: atom_id res chain seq x y z
N MET A 1 28.14 1.81 17.09
CA MET A 1 27.34 0.57 16.91
C MET A 1 25.93 0.83 17.45
N GLN A 2 25.06 1.46 16.65
CA GLN A 2 23.62 1.50 16.93
C GLN A 2 22.99 0.35 16.14
N LYS A 3 22.80 -0.81 16.79
CA LYS A 3 22.18 -1.98 16.18
C LYS A 3 20.65 -1.81 16.21
N ASN A 4 20.03 -1.88 15.02
CA ASN A 4 18.81 -2.65 14.73
C ASN A 4 17.59 -2.50 15.66
N ILE A 5 17.05 -1.29 15.84
CA ILE A 5 15.72 -1.15 16.49
C ILE A 5 14.57 -1.38 15.48
N THR A 6 14.81 -1.21 14.18
CA THR A 6 13.80 -1.40 13.13
C THR A 6 13.61 -2.87 12.72
N GLN A 7 14.63 -3.71 12.91
CA GLN A 7 14.66 -5.07 12.35
C GLN A 7 13.69 -6.04 13.04
N ASP A 8 13.33 -5.79 14.32
CA ASP A 8 12.44 -6.67 15.09
C ASP A 8 10.96 -6.23 15.09
N ASN A 9 10.62 -4.99 14.69
CA ASN A 9 9.25 -4.48 14.89
C ASN A 9 8.22 -5.19 14.02
N TYR A 10 8.55 -5.51 12.77
CA TYR A 10 7.67 -6.26 11.87
C TYR A 10 7.44 -7.68 12.38
N LEU A 11 8.50 -8.46 12.64
CA LEU A 11 8.37 -9.83 13.14
C LEU A 11 7.69 -9.88 14.50
N ARG A 12 7.96 -8.93 15.39
CA ARG A 12 7.25 -8.77 16.66
C ARG A 12 5.76 -8.54 16.43
N THR A 13 5.40 -7.68 15.47
CA THR A 13 4.01 -7.39 15.11
C THR A 13 3.31 -8.64 14.56
N MET A 14 3.94 -9.33 13.60
CA MET A 14 3.40 -10.55 13.01
C MET A 14 3.25 -11.68 14.02
N LYS A 15 4.20 -11.85 14.94
CA LYS A 15 4.11 -12.83 16.03
C LYS A 15 2.99 -12.50 17.01
N ALA A 16 2.86 -11.23 17.41
CA ALA A 16 1.80 -10.78 18.33
C ALA A 16 0.40 -10.93 17.71
N ASP A 17 0.29 -10.72 16.40
CA ASP A 17 -0.97 -10.75 15.66
C ASP A 17 -1.16 -12.04 14.83
N LYS A 18 -0.45 -13.13 15.17
CA LYS A 18 -0.35 -14.36 14.34
C LYS A 18 -1.69 -14.91 13.84
N ASN A 19 -2.69 -15.02 14.72
CA ASN A 19 -4.01 -15.53 14.35
C ASN A 19 -4.73 -14.59 13.35
N LEU A 20 -4.62 -13.28 13.53
CA LEU A 20 -5.19 -12.30 12.60
C LEU A 20 -4.52 -12.39 11.22
N ALA A 21 -3.21 -12.60 11.18
CA ALA A 21 -2.47 -12.80 9.93
C ALA A 21 -2.92 -14.07 9.21
N LYS A 22 -3.10 -15.18 9.95
CA LYS A 22 -3.60 -16.44 9.38
C LYS A 22 -5.00 -16.28 8.79
N ASP A 23 -5.91 -15.61 9.50
CA ASP A 23 -7.27 -15.35 9.04
C ASP A 23 -7.29 -14.46 7.78
N TYR A 24 -6.41 -13.45 7.71
CA TYR A 24 -6.26 -12.60 6.54
C TYR A 24 -5.84 -13.40 5.30
N TYR A 25 -4.82 -14.24 5.43
CA TYR A 25 -4.34 -15.04 4.31
C TYR A 25 -5.34 -16.11 3.86
N ALA A 26 -6.07 -16.75 4.79
CA ALA A 26 -7.09 -17.74 4.45
C ALA A 26 -8.23 -17.16 3.59
N LYS A 27 -8.62 -15.90 3.83
CA LYS A 27 -9.61 -15.19 3.00
C LYS A 27 -9.09 -14.82 1.62
N SER A 28 -7.76 -14.73 1.47
CA SER A 28 -7.08 -14.24 0.26
C SER A 28 -6.88 -15.29 -0.82
N ILE A 29 -7.46 -16.50 -0.66
CA ILE A 29 -7.51 -17.54 -1.71
C ILE A 29 -8.43 -17.12 -2.86
N ASN A 30 -9.42 -16.26 -2.58
CA ASN A 30 -10.23 -15.66 -3.64
C ASN A 30 -9.46 -14.50 -4.29
N LYS A 31 -9.42 -14.51 -5.62
CA LYS A 31 -8.70 -13.50 -6.40
C LYS A 31 -9.25 -12.10 -6.11
N THR A 32 -8.39 -11.22 -5.60
CA THR A 32 -8.67 -9.79 -5.36
C THR A 32 -8.83 -9.02 -6.67
N GLU A 33 -9.46 -7.84 -6.63
CA GLU A 33 -9.59 -6.98 -7.82
C GLU A 33 -8.22 -6.55 -8.38
N GLN A 34 -7.23 -6.29 -7.51
CA GLN A 34 -5.87 -6.01 -7.93
C GLN A 34 -5.25 -7.21 -8.67
N GLN A 35 -5.46 -8.43 -8.19
CA GLN A 35 -4.97 -9.65 -8.87
C GLN A 35 -5.67 -9.89 -10.20
N LYS A 36 -6.96 -9.53 -10.34
CA LYS A 36 -7.65 -9.55 -11.64
C LYS A 36 -7.08 -8.52 -12.61
N ALA A 37 -6.78 -7.30 -12.13
CA ALA A 37 -6.12 -6.27 -12.94
C ALA A 37 -4.72 -6.73 -13.40
N LEU A 38 -3.95 -7.38 -12.53
CA LEU A 38 -2.69 -8.00 -12.90
C LEU A 38 -2.86 -9.04 -14.01
N GLU A 39 -3.81 -9.96 -13.85
CA GLU A 39 -4.10 -10.99 -14.83
C GLU A 39 -4.47 -10.40 -16.20
N SER A 40 -5.27 -9.33 -16.24
CA SER A 40 -5.55 -8.61 -17.48
C SER A 40 -4.28 -8.05 -18.14
N LEU A 41 -3.37 -7.44 -17.36
CA LEU A 41 -2.09 -6.94 -17.88
C LEU A 41 -1.18 -8.06 -18.42
N LEU A 42 -1.20 -9.23 -17.77
CA LEU A 42 -0.46 -10.41 -18.23
C LEU A 42 -1.05 -10.96 -19.53
N ILE A 43 -2.38 -11.08 -19.62
CA ILE A 43 -3.10 -11.49 -20.84
C ILE A 43 -2.78 -10.54 -21.99
N ASP A 44 -2.82 -9.23 -21.75
CA ASP A 44 -2.47 -8.23 -22.76
C ASP A 44 -1.03 -8.37 -23.25
N SER A 45 -0.09 -8.67 -22.34
CA SER A 45 1.31 -8.92 -22.68
C SER A 45 1.46 -10.19 -23.53
N ILE A 46 0.70 -11.24 -23.24
CA ILE A 46 0.67 -12.48 -24.04
C ILE A 46 0.09 -12.21 -25.44
N ASN A 47 -1.04 -11.51 -25.52
CA ASN A 47 -1.69 -11.18 -26.79
C ASN A 47 -0.80 -10.33 -27.70
N LYS A 48 0.07 -9.50 -27.12
CA LYS A 48 1.08 -8.71 -27.85
C LYS A 48 2.32 -9.52 -28.25
N GLY A 49 2.41 -10.80 -27.85
CA GLY A 49 3.56 -11.67 -28.09
C GLY A 49 4.79 -11.30 -27.25
N GLU A 50 4.59 -10.57 -26.16
CA GLU A 50 5.67 -10.14 -25.28
C GLU A 50 5.97 -11.15 -24.18
N LEU A 51 4.96 -11.93 -23.79
CA LEU A 51 5.04 -13.07 -22.89
C LEU A 51 4.42 -14.30 -23.55
N ASP A 52 4.76 -15.48 -23.05
CA ASP A 52 4.22 -16.76 -23.47
C ASP A 52 3.82 -17.54 -22.22
N GLU A 53 2.52 -17.81 -22.04
CA GLU A 53 1.99 -18.57 -20.90
C GLU A 53 2.61 -19.97 -20.76
N SER A 54 3.06 -20.55 -21.88
CA SER A 54 3.63 -21.89 -21.95
C SER A 54 5.14 -21.90 -21.75
N ALA A 55 5.80 -20.73 -21.72
CA ALA A 55 7.24 -20.67 -21.52
C ALA A 55 7.64 -21.18 -20.12
N PRO A 56 8.79 -21.86 -19.98
CA PRO A 56 9.28 -22.36 -18.71
C PRO A 56 9.94 -21.24 -17.89
N TYR A 57 9.18 -20.19 -17.58
CA TYR A 57 9.68 -19.05 -16.84
C TYR A 57 10.16 -19.45 -15.44
N ARG A 58 11.21 -18.76 -14.97
CA ARG A 58 11.56 -18.75 -13.56
C ARG A 58 10.98 -17.48 -12.92
N ILE A 59 10.08 -17.68 -11.97
CA ILE A 59 9.26 -16.62 -11.36
C ILE A 59 9.64 -16.46 -9.88
N ALA A 60 9.83 -15.22 -9.41
CA ALA A 60 9.95 -14.92 -7.99
C ALA A 60 8.68 -14.21 -7.48
N ASP A 61 8.15 -14.65 -6.34
CA ASP A 61 7.12 -13.95 -5.58
C ASP A 61 7.75 -13.46 -4.27
N LEU A 62 8.04 -12.16 -4.22
CA LEU A 62 8.80 -11.50 -3.16
C LEU A 62 7.86 -10.92 -2.11
N ALA A 63 8.14 -11.22 -0.84
CA ALA A 63 7.22 -11.01 0.28
C ALA A 63 5.87 -11.70 0.02
N CYS A 64 5.93 -13.00 -0.29
CA CYS A 64 4.79 -13.77 -0.77
C CYS A 64 3.67 -13.92 0.28
N GLY A 65 3.92 -13.64 1.57
CA GLY A 65 3.00 -13.91 2.66
C GLY A 65 2.54 -15.36 2.64
N GLY A 66 1.21 -15.56 2.63
CA GLY A 66 0.59 -16.89 2.47
C GLY A 66 0.64 -17.47 1.04
N GLY A 67 1.33 -16.84 0.08
CA GLY A 67 1.56 -17.41 -1.26
C GLY A 67 0.31 -17.47 -2.16
N THR A 68 -0.71 -16.64 -1.91
CA THR A 68 -1.97 -16.66 -2.69
C THR A 68 -1.81 -16.10 -4.09
N LEU A 69 -0.91 -15.14 -4.30
CA LEU A 69 -0.57 -14.68 -5.65
C LEU A 69 0.07 -15.80 -6.46
N SER A 70 1.10 -16.45 -5.91
CA SER A 70 1.73 -17.63 -6.51
C SER A 70 0.73 -18.75 -6.82
N TYR A 71 -0.25 -19.00 -5.95
CA TYR A 71 -1.31 -19.98 -6.21
C TYR A 71 -2.03 -19.69 -7.53
N HIS A 72 -2.47 -18.45 -7.75
CA HIS A 72 -3.12 -18.06 -9.00
C HIS A 72 -2.17 -18.05 -10.20
N LEU A 73 -0.95 -17.52 -10.03
CA LEU A 73 0.06 -17.48 -11.10
C LEU A 73 0.51 -18.88 -11.53
N SER A 74 0.49 -19.86 -10.62
CA SER A 74 0.87 -21.24 -10.92
C SER A 74 -0.05 -21.92 -11.93
N SER A 75 -1.33 -21.52 -11.97
CA SER A 75 -2.29 -21.95 -12.98
C SER A 75 -2.15 -21.14 -14.27
N PHE A 76 -1.81 -19.86 -14.16
CA PHE A 76 -1.64 -18.97 -15.32
C PHE A 76 -0.36 -19.27 -16.12
N PHE A 77 0.72 -19.67 -15.43
CA PHE A 77 1.99 -20.11 -16.02
C PHE A 77 2.24 -21.59 -15.66
N PRO A 78 1.58 -22.54 -16.35
CA PRO A 78 1.60 -23.96 -15.98
C PRO A 78 3.00 -24.59 -16.08
N ASN A 79 3.86 -24.08 -16.95
CA ASN A 79 5.22 -24.61 -17.16
C ASN A 79 6.30 -23.87 -16.36
N ALA A 80 5.93 -22.83 -15.60
CA ALA A 80 6.89 -22.06 -14.82
C ALA A 80 7.33 -22.78 -13.54
N SER A 81 8.51 -22.38 -13.06
CA SER A 81 9.03 -22.67 -11.73
C SER A 81 8.99 -21.42 -10.87
N PHE A 82 8.72 -21.57 -9.58
CA PHE A 82 8.47 -20.46 -8.66
C PHE A 82 9.45 -20.49 -7.49
N VAL A 83 9.86 -19.31 -7.06
CA VAL A 83 10.56 -19.06 -5.80
C VAL A 83 9.72 -18.09 -4.98
N LEU A 84 9.16 -18.59 -3.88
CA LEU A 84 8.37 -17.81 -2.92
C LEU A 84 9.29 -17.41 -1.78
N LEU A 85 9.43 -16.10 -1.57
CA LEU A 85 10.30 -15.55 -0.54
C LEU A 85 9.50 -14.68 0.42
N ASP A 86 9.65 -14.91 1.72
CA ASP A 86 9.10 -14.03 2.76
C ASP A 86 10.03 -13.97 3.96
N TYR A 87 9.97 -12.86 4.70
CA TYR A 87 10.74 -12.69 5.92
C TYR A 87 10.12 -13.44 7.11
N ASN A 88 8.79 -13.62 7.09
CA ASN A 88 8.02 -14.27 8.12
C ASN A 88 7.84 -15.77 7.83
N GLU A 89 8.47 -16.62 8.64
CA GLU A 89 8.40 -18.07 8.54
C GLU A 89 6.97 -18.62 8.63
N ASP A 90 6.14 -18.06 9.52
CA ASP A 90 4.73 -18.44 9.65
C ASP A 90 3.93 -18.22 8.34
N GLY A 91 4.29 -17.19 7.58
CA GLY A 91 3.71 -16.93 6.26
C GLY A 91 4.11 -18.00 5.25
N LEU A 92 5.38 -18.38 5.25
CA LEU A 92 5.91 -19.44 4.38
C LEU A 92 5.32 -20.82 4.69
N GLU A 93 5.07 -21.14 5.97
CA GLU A 93 4.36 -22.36 6.35
C GLU A 93 2.97 -22.41 5.70
N LEU A 94 2.22 -21.32 5.80
CA LEU A 94 0.91 -21.21 5.15
C LEU A 94 1.01 -21.23 3.62
N ALA A 95 2.04 -20.61 3.04
CA ALA A 95 2.27 -20.65 1.60
C ALA A 95 2.49 -22.09 1.09
N LYS A 96 3.18 -22.93 1.87
CA LYS A 96 3.35 -24.36 1.56
C LYS A 96 2.02 -25.12 1.61
N GLU A 97 1.15 -24.78 2.57
CA GLU A 97 -0.19 -25.39 2.68
C GLU A 97 -1.09 -24.99 1.50
N ILE A 98 -1.16 -23.70 1.18
CA ILE A 98 -2.01 -23.16 0.10
C ILE A 98 -1.57 -23.69 -1.28
N ASN A 99 -0.27 -23.84 -1.48
CA ASN A 99 0.30 -24.27 -2.77
C ASN A 99 0.64 -25.77 -2.84
N ALA A 100 0.06 -26.59 -1.95
CA ALA A 100 0.39 -28.01 -1.87
C ALA A 100 0.30 -28.76 -3.22
N GLU A 101 -0.70 -28.44 -4.04
CA GLU A 101 -0.94 -29.06 -5.36
C GLU A 101 0.13 -28.72 -6.42
N SER A 102 0.84 -27.59 -6.27
CA SER A 102 1.90 -27.16 -7.20
C SER A 102 3.29 -27.18 -6.57
N LYS A 103 3.43 -27.78 -5.38
CA LYS A 103 4.64 -27.72 -4.56
C LYS A 103 5.90 -28.21 -5.28
N ASP A 104 5.79 -29.18 -6.18
CA ASP A 104 6.94 -29.72 -6.93
C ASP A 104 7.60 -28.68 -7.87
N ARG A 105 6.92 -27.57 -8.15
CA ARG A 105 7.44 -26.45 -8.95
C ARG A 105 7.79 -25.24 -8.11
N MET A 106 7.71 -25.31 -6.78
CA MET A 106 7.86 -24.18 -5.87
C MET A 106 8.96 -24.39 -4.84
N GLU A 107 9.88 -23.41 -4.78
CA GLU A 107 10.87 -23.27 -3.73
C GLU A 107 10.39 -22.22 -2.71
N PHE A 108 10.57 -22.46 -1.42
CA PHE A 108 10.17 -21.55 -0.34
C PHE A 108 11.40 -21.12 0.44
N ILE A 109 11.70 -19.82 0.45
CA ILE A 109 12.92 -19.26 1.03
C ILE A 109 12.56 -18.21 2.07
N GLN A 110 13.08 -18.37 3.30
CA GLN A 110 13.06 -17.28 4.26
C GLN A 110 14.15 -16.27 3.89
N GLY A 111 13.78 -15.02 3.64
CA GLY A 111 14.71 -14.00 3.17
C GLY A 111 14.22 -12.58 3.39
N ASP A 112 15.13 -11.62 3.25
CA ASP A 112 14.87 -10.20 3.44
C ASP A 112 15.00 -9.48 2.10
N LEU A 113 14.05 -8.60 1.76
CA LEU A 113 14.09 -7.85 0.51
C LEU A 113 15.32 -6.92 0.41
N ARG A 114 15.90 -6.54 1.56
CA ARG A 114 17.07 -5.65 1.63
C ARG A 114 18.37 -6.35 1.21
N ASP A 115 18.36 -7.68 1.26
CA ASP A 115 19.49 -8.55 0.90
C ASP A 115 18.94 -9.90 0.42
N LEU A 116 18.56 -9.94 -0.86
CA LEU A 116 17.90 -11.10 -1.43
C LEU A 116 18.92 -12.25 -1.58
N PRO A 117 18.69 -13.44 -0.98
CA PRO A 117 19.54 -14.62 -1.13
C PRO A 117 19.31 -15.31 -2.49
N LEU A 118 19.23 -14.51 -3.56
CA LEU A 118 18.89 -14.90 -4.91
C LEU A 118 20.00 -14.44 -5.86
N GLN A 119 20.26 -15.21 -6.90
CA GLN A 119 21.34 -14.94 -7.86
C GLN A 119 21.00 -13.75 -8.77
N ASP A 120 22.03 -13.05 -9.23
CA ASP A 120 21.90 -12.00 -10.24
C ASP A 120 21.31 -12.58 -11.53
N SER A 121 20.43 -11.81 -12.19
CA SER A 121 19.91 -12.13 -13.52
C SER A 121 19.37 -13.56 -13.66
N SER A 122 18.63 -14.04 -12.66
CA SER A 122 18.12 -15.41 -12.61
C SER A 122 16.61 -15.55 -12.87
N PHE A 123 15.84 -14.46 -12.82
CA PHE A 123 14.37 -14.51 -12.96
C PHE A 123 13.85 -13.84 -14.22
N ASP A 124 12.91 -14.49 -14.89
CA ASP A 124 12.21 -13.94 -16.06
C ASP A 124 11.10 -12.98 -15.61
N LEU A 125 10.37 -13.36 -14.56
CA LEU A 125 9.31 -12.55 -13.95
C LEU A 125 9.54 -12.45 -12.44
N VAL A 126 9.34 -11.26 -11.89
CA VAL A 126 9.37 -10.99 -10.46
C VAL A 126 8.08 -10.29 -10.08
N PHE A 127 7.47 -10.74 -8.98
CA PHE A 127 6.28 -10.13 -8.41
C PHE A 127 6.61 -9.63 -7.00
N CYS A 128 6.15 -8.42 -6.66
CA CYS A 128 6.25 -7.88 -5.31
C CYS A 128 4.92 -7.20 -4.97
N TRP A 129 4.03 -7.95 -4.32
CA TRP A 129 2.62 -7.57 -4.23
C TRP A 129 2.30 -6.94 -2.88
N GLN A 130 1.71 -5.75 -2.90
CA GLN A 130 1.24 -5.00 -1.71
C GLN A 130 2.30 -4.78 -0.61
N THR A 131 3.58 -4.72 -1.01
CA THR A 131 4.69 -4.73 -0.04
C THR A 131 5.51 -3.44 0.00
N LEU A 132 5.78 -2.79 -1.13
CA LEU A 132 6.76 -1.68 -1.18
C LEU A 132 6.43 -0.51 -0.23
N SER A 133 5.14 -0.21 -0.01
CA SER A 133 4.65 0.80 0.93
C SER A 133 5.00 0.51 2.39
N TRP A 134 5.32 -0.74 2.73
CA TRP A 134 5.71 -1.18 4.08
C TRP A 134 7.23 -1.11 4.30
N VAL A 135 8.02 -0.87 3.26
CA VAL A 135 9.46 -0.71 3.37
C VAL A 135 9.78 0.69 3.87
N ASP A 136 10.68 0.80 4.84
CA ASP A 136 11.11 2.09 5.37
C ASP A 136 11.86 2.94 4.33
N LYS A 137 11.88 4.24 4.57
CA LYS A 137 12.49 5.24 3.68
C LYS A 137 13.96 4.93 3.40
N GLU A 138 14.67 4.47 4.41
CA GLU A 138 16.11 4.24 4.35
C GLU A 138 16.45 3.01 3.50
N ASN A 139 15.54 2.04 3.37
CA ASN A 139 15.80 0.77 2.70
C ASN A 139 15.11 0.62 1.33
N ILE A 140 14.12 1.43 0.97
CA ILE A 140 13.37 1.25 -0.29
C ILE A 140 14.27 1.25 -1.53
N SER A 141 15.27 2.14 -1.59
CA SER A 141 16.22 2.17 -2.72
C SER A 141 17.01 0.86 -2.84
N ARG A 142 17.49 0.32 -1.71
CA ARG A 142 18.20 -0.97 -1.69
C ARG A 142 17.30 -2.12 -2.14
N VAL A 143 16.04 -2.14 -1.69
CA VAL A 143 15.05 -3.15 -2.09
C VAL A 143 14.82 -3.10 -3.61
N MET A 144 14.61 -1.92 -4.19
CA MET A 144 14.41 -1.78 -5.64
C MET A 144 15.64 -2.24 -6.43
N GLN A 145 16.85 -1.92 -5.95
CA GLN A 145 18.10 -2.40 -6.57
C GLN A 145 18.23 -3.93 -6.52
N GLU A 146 17.91 -4.57 -5.40
CA GLU A 146 17.93 -6.02 -5.27
C GLU A 146 16.92 -6.70 -6.21
N ILE A 147 15.71 -6.13 -6.32
CA ILE A 147 14.68 -6.62 -7.26
C ILE A 147 15.18 -6.53 -8.71
N VAL A 148 15.77 -5.39 -9.11
CA VAL A 148 16.32 -5.23 -10.47
C VAL A 148 17.55 -6.13 -10.69
N ARG A 149 18.39 -6.34 -9.66
CA ARG A 149 19.57 -7.23 -9.75
C ARG A 149 19.19 -8.64 -10.16
N ILE A 150 18.15 -9.22 -9.55
CA ILE A 150 17.73 -10.61 -9.79
C ILE A 150 17.01 -10.82 -11.13
N LEU A 151 16.49 -9.74 -11.75
CA LEU A 151 15.87 -9.81 -13.07
C LEU A 151 16.90 -10.13 -14.15
N LYS A 152 16.59 -11.10 -15.02
CA LYS A 152 17.30 -11.34 -16.28
C LYS A 152 17.21 -10.10 -17.19
N PRO A 153 18.11 -9.93 -18.17
CA PRO A 153 17.85 -9.02 -19.29
C PRO A 153 16.52 -9.36 -19.97
N LYS A 154 15.69 -8.35 -20.22
CA LYS A 154 14.29 -8.41 -20.67
C LYS A 154 13.30 -9.00 -19.65
N GLY A 155 13.77 -9.33 -18.44
CA GLY A 155 12.92 -9.77 -17.34
C GLY A 155 12.02 -8.65 -16.85
N ARG A 156 10.87 -9.01 -16.28
CA ARG A 156 9.84 -8.07 -15.86
C ARG A 156 9.55 -8.12 -14.37
N LEU A 157 9.41 -6.95 -13.74
CA LEU A 157 8.79 -6.81 -12.42
C LEU A 157 7.33 -6.40 -12.58
N TYR A 158 6.45 -6.99 -11.78
CA TYR A 158 5.10 -6.50 -11.51
C TYR A 158 4.95 -6.28 -10.00
N ALA A 159 4.80 -5.02 -9.58
CA ALA A 159 4.65 -4.68 -8.17
C ALA A 159 3.40 -3.86 -7.90
N SER A 160 2.57 -4.29 -6.95
CA SER A 160 1.42 -3.49 -6.51
C SER A 160 1.78 -2.73 -5.25
N SER A 161 1.58 -1.41 -5.25
CA SER A 161 1.78 -0.58 -4.07
C SER A 161 1.07 0.77 -4.20
N LEU A 162 1.39 1.69 -3.31
CA LEU A 162 0.93 3.07 -3.35
C LEU A 162 1.92 3.92 -4.13
N PHE A 163 1.42 4.56 -5.19
CA PHE A 163 2.22 5.39 -6.06
C PHE A 163 1.57 6.75 -6.28
N ASN A 164 2.39 7.79 -6.33
CA ASN A 164 1.96 9.11 -6.76
C ASN A 164 2.32 9.29 -8.24
N THR A 165 1.31 9.19 -9.10
CA THR A 165 1.47 9.35 -10.56
C THR A 165 1.17 10.75 -11.05
N GLU A 166 0.58 11.60 -10.20
CA GLU A 166 0.16 12.97 -10.56
C GLU A 166 1.20 14.01 -10.15
N PHE A 167 1.90 13.77 -9.03
CA PHE A 167 2.87 14.71 -8.47
C PHE A 167 4.18 14.00 -8.10
N ASP A 168 5.29 14.71 -8.27
CA ASP A 168 6.62 14.26 -7.86
C ASP A 168 6.84 14.44 -6.35
N VAL A 169 5.97 13.82 -5.54
CA VAL A 169 5.99 13.89 -4.09
C VAL A 169 5.90 12.50 -3.48
N ASP A 170 6.93 12.14 -2.71
CA ASP A 170 6.92 10.98 -1.83
C ASP A 170 6.25 11.31 -0.49
N LEU A 171 5.54 10.33 0.07
CA LEU A 171 5.00 10.38 1.42
C LEU A 171 5.57 9.26 2.26
N TYR A 172 6.13 9.63 3.41
CA TYR A 172 6.62 8.68 4.40
C TYR A 172 5.72 8.72 5.62
N THR A 173 5.12 7.58 5.96
CA THR A 173 4.16 7.49 7.05
C THR A 173 4.47 6.30 7.95
N THR A 174 4.12 6.44 9.22
CA THR A 174 4.18 5.35 10.20
C THR A 174 2.78 5.00 10.65
N ILE A 175 2.46 3.71 10.70
CA ILE A 175 1.17 3.21 11.17
C ILE A 175 1.25 2.90 12.66
N CYS A 176 0.21 3.34 13.39
CA CYS A 176 -0.11 2.85 14.73
C CYS A 176 -1.59 2.42 14.79
N ASP A 177 -1.83 1.11 14.76
CA ASP A 177 -3.16 0.52 14.86
C ASP A 177 -3.49 0.19 16.32
N ARG A 178 -4.10 1.15 17.03
CA ARG A 178 -4.44 1.00 18.46
C ARG A 178 -5.43 -0.12 18.76
N THR A 179 -5.96 -0.82 17.75
CA THR A 179 -6.85 -1.97 17.94
C THR A 179 -6.10 -3.30 18.00
N ARG A 180 -4.81 -3.32 17.65
CA ARG A 180 -3.99 -4.53 17.63
C ARG A 180 -3.17 -4.73 18.91
N PRO A 181 -3.02 -5.98 19.37
CA PRO A 181 -2.11 -6.34 20.46
C PRO A 181 -0.68 -5.82 20.22
N SER A 182 -0.18 -5.92 19.00
CA SER A 182 1.17 -5.47 18.60
C SER A 182 1.47 -3.99 18.85
N SER A 183 0.44 -3.15 18.93
CA SER A 183 0.56 -1.70 19.19
C SER A 183 0.61 -1.37 20.67
N TYR A 184 0.15 -2.28 21.54
CA TYR A 184 0.06 -2.02 22.96
C TYR A 184 1.45 -1.97 23.59
N ASN A 185 1.71 -0.91 24.35
CA ASN A 185 2.95 -0.73 25.09
C ASN A 185 2.65 -0.73 26.59
N GLU A 186 2.87 -1.87 27.24
CA GLU A 186 2.64 -2.04 28.68
C GLU A 186 3.48 -1.08 29.54
N ASN A 187 4.69 -0.74 29.08
CA ASN A 187 5.61 0.14 29.80
C ASN A 187 5.26 1.63 29.63
N ASN A 188 4.54 1.98 28.57
CA ASN A 188 4.06 3.33 28.34
C ASN A 188 2.76 3.33 27.50
N PRO A 189 1.59 3.18 28.14
CA PRO A 189 0.30 3.13 27.43
C PRO A 189 -0.02 4.39 26.61
N LYS A 190 0.60 5.54 26.95
CA LYS A 190 0.44 6.80 26.20
C LYS A 190 1.28 6.84 24.92
N LYS A 191 2.25 5.94 24.77
CA LYS A 191 3.15 5.85 23.61
C LYS A 191 3.10 4.43 23.01
N PRO A 192 2.04 4.12 22.23
CA PRO A 192 1.92 2.84 21.56
C PRO A 192 3.06 2.63 20.55
N PHE A 193 3.30 1.37 20.20
CA PHE A 193 4.31 1.04 19.21
C PHE A 193 3.81 1.33 17.79
N THR A 194 4.76 1.65 16.91
CA THR A 194 4.54 1.68 15.46
C THR A 194 4.48 0.25 14.93
N ASN A 195 3.44 -0.07 14.16
CA ASN A 195 3.25 -1.39 13.55
C ASN A 195 4.01 -1.55 12.24
N GLY A 196 4.26 -0.45 11.54
CA GLY A 196 4.92 -0.47 10.24
C GLY A 196 4.83 0.88 9.54
N TYR A 197 5.01 0.86 8.23
CA TYR A 197 5.00 2.02 7.34
C TYR A 197 3.86 1.92 6.32
N TYR A 198 3.49 3.05 5.74
CA TYR A 198 2.51 3.09 4.64
C TYR A 198 2.87 4.20 3.67
N ASN A 199 4.03 4.03 3.06
CA ASN A 199 4.67 5.01 2.21
C ASN A 199 4.05 5.01 0.81
N THR A 200 4.00 6.20 0.21
CA THR A 200 3.63 6.41 -1.19
C THR A 200 4.85 6.96 -1.92
N TYR A 201 5.18 6.40 -3.07
CA TYR A 201 6.35 6.82 -3.85
C TYR A 201 5.94 7.47 -5.17
N CYS A 202 6.54 8.59 -5.55
CA CYS A 202 6.33 9.17 -6.86
C CYS A 202 7.08 8.41 -7.94
N LYS A 203 6.63 8.58 -9.19
CA LYS A 203 7.25 7.91 -10.34
C LYS A 203 8.74 8.26 -10.47
N GLN A 204 9.11 9.52 -10.28
CA GLN A 204 10.50 9.97 -10.41
C GLN A 204 11.41 9.29 -9.37
N SER A 205 10.98 9.19 -8.12
CA SER A 205 11.75 8.50 -7.08
C SER A 205 11.98 7.02 -7.41
N ILE A 206 10.99 6.31 -7.96
CA ILE A 206 11.19 4.93 -8.40
C ILE A 206 12.19 4.85 -9.55
N ILE A 207 12.13 5.77 -10.52
CA ILE A 207 13.13 5.85 -11.62
C ILE A 207 14.53 6.02 -11.04
N ASP A 208 14.72 6.94 -10.09
CA ASP A 208 16.03 7.22 -9.49
C ASP A 208 16.57 6.05 -8.65
N MET A 209 15.70 5.15 -8.18
CA MET A 209 16.08 3.94 -7.44
C MET A 209 16.47 2.76 -8.36
N CYS A 210 16.19 2.84 -9.66
CA CYS A 210 16.34 1.73 -10.59
C CYS A 210 17.41 2.02 -11.65
N ASP A 211 18.53 1.29 -11.60
CA ASP A 211 19.56 1.34 -12.63
C ASP A 211 19.37 0.25 -13.68
N GLY A 212 19.71 0.56 -14.93
CA GLY A 212 19.74 -0.43 -16.03
C GLY A 212 18.36 -0.95 -16.43
N VAL A 213 17.30 -0.20 -16.18
CA VAL A 213 15.93 -0.52 -16.61
C VAL A 213 15.65 0.09 -17.99
N ARG A 214 15.13 -0.72 -18.91
CA ARG A 214 14.73 -0.27 -20.26
C ARG A 214 13.46 0.58 -20.22
N SER A 215 12.47 0.18 -19.42
CA SER A 215 11.20 0.88 -19.33
C SER A 215 10.57 0.71 -17.96
N LEU A 216 9.83 1.73 -17.54
CA LEU A 216 9.10 1.78 -16.29
C LEU A 216 7.73 2.43 -16.53
N GLU A 217 6.68 1.74 -16.10
CA GLU A 217 5.30 2.21 -16.16
C GLU A 217 4.63 1.99 -14.80
N ILE A 218 3.75 2.89 -14.40
CA ILE A 218 2.85 2.69 -13.27
C ILE A 218 1.45 2.79 -13.83
N VAL A 219 0.73 1.67 -13.82
CA VAL A 219 -0.67 1.59 -14.24
C VAL A 219 -1.53 1.92 -13.02
N PRO A 220 -2.26 3.05 -13.01
CA PRO A 220 -3.15 3.38 -11.90
C PRO A 220 -4.25 2.32 -11.74
N PHE A 221 -4.56 1.97 -10.50
CA PHE A 221 -5.64 1.05 -10.18
C PHE A 221 -6.72 1.78 -9.38
N TYR A 222 -7.85 2.01 -10.03
CA TYR A 222 -9.05 2.56 -9.41
C TYR A 222 -10.10 1.44 -9.27
N PRO A 223 -10.32 0.91 -8.05
CA PRO A 223 -11.29 -0.15 -7.87
C PRO A 223 -12.69 0.33 -8.27
N GLN A 224 -13.30 -0.33 -9.26
CA GLN A 224 -14.64 -0.03 -9.76
C GLN A 224 -15.73 -0.70 -8.91
N ILE A 225 -15.45 -0.92 -7.63
CA ILE A 225 -16.38 -1.52 -6.68
C ILE A 225 -16.52 -0.60 -5.45
N ASP A 226 -17.77 -0.46 -5.02
CA ASP A 226 -18.10 0.28 -3.80
C ASP A 226 -17.77 -0.61 -2.59
N PHE A 227 -16.61 -0.38 -1.98
CA PHE A 227 -16.25 -1.06 -0.75
C PHE A 227 -17.06 -0.45 0.40
N LYS A 228 -18.14 -1.13 0.79
CA LYS A 228 -18.93 -0.73 1.94
C LYS A 228 -18.03 -0.64 3.17
N ARG A 229 -18.11 0.49 3.85
CA ARG A 229 -17.42 0.70 5.12
C ARG A 229 -18.05 -0.21 6.18
N ASP A 230 -17.39 -1.33 6.46
CA ASP A 230 -17.78 -2.24 7.52
C ASP A 230 -17.03 -1.87 8.81
N PHE A 231 -17.77 -1.32 9.78
CA PHE A 231 -17.23 -0.98 11.11
C PHE A 231 -17.14 -2.19 12.06
N SER A 232 -17.67 -3.34 11.66
CA SER A 232 -17.65 -4.57 12.47
C SER A 232 -16.32 -5.32 12.39
N GLN A 233 -15.56 -5.15 11.30
CA GLN A 233 -14.21 -5.70 11.11
C GLN A 233 -13.18 -4.59 11.43
N ARG A 234 -12.26 -4.83 12.37
CA ARG A 234 -11.27 -3.82 12.81
C ARG A 234 -10.05 -3.79 11.88
N GLY A 235 -9.58 -2.59 11.51
CA GLY A 235 -8.29 -2.38 10.84
C GLY A 235 -8.20 -1.10 10.00
N ILE A 236 -7.02 -0.85 9.40
CA ILE A 236 -6.84 0.08 8.28
C ILE A 236 -7.32 -0.62 7.01
N GLY A 237 -8.16 0.07 6.24
CA GLY A 237 -8.62 -0.37 4.93
C GLY A 237 -9.00 0.82 4.06
N SER A 238 -8.87 0.67 2.75
CA SER A 238 -9.41 1.64 1.79
C SER A 238 -10.90 1.37 1.60
N PHE A 239 -11.72 2.41 1.57
CA PHE A 239 -13.11 2.34 1.16
C PHE A 239 -13.32 3.27 -0.04
N THR A 240 -14.22 2.89 -0.93
CA THR A 240 -14.67 3.73 -2.03
C THR A 240 -16.07 4.22 -1.69
N LEU A 241 -16.42 5.43 -2.11
CA LEU A 241 -17.80 5.92 -2.07
C LEU A 241 -18.20 6.21 -3.51
N ALA A 242 -19.21 5.51 -4.02
CA ALA A 242 -19.89 5.93 -5.23
C ALA A 242 -20.60 7.27 -4.97
N ILE A 243 -20.23 8.32 -5.69
CA ILE A 243 -20.91 9.60 -5.62
C ILE A 243 -22.03 9.57 -6.65
N ASP A 244 -23.28 9.58 -6.20
CA ASP A 244 -24.42 9.80 -7.10
C ASP A 244 -24.32 11.20 -7.69
N ASN A 245 -24.27 11.30 -9.03
CA ASN A 245 -24.20 12.56 -9.77
C ASN A 245 -25.47 13.44 -9.65
N THR A 246 -26.36 13.17 -8.69
CA THR A 246 -27.59 13.92 -8.45
C THR A 246 -27.46 15.03 -7.40
N GLU A 247 -26.35 15.09 -6.64
CA GLU A 247 -26.05 16.21 -5.75
C GLU A 247 -24.62 16.74 -5.99
N SER A 248 -24.42 17.36 -7.16
CA SER A 248 -23.30 18.27 -7.40
C SER A 248 -23.48 19.55 -6.57
N ASN A 249 -23.28 19.47 -5.26
CA ASN A 249 -23.21 20.62 -4.36
C ASN A 249 -22.04 20.53 -3.36
N PHE A 250 -21.01 19.74 -3.66
CA PHE A 250 -19.66 20.10 -3.21
C PHE A 250 -19.09 21.10 -4.23
N ALA A 251 -19.40 22.37 -4.00
CA ALA A 251 -18.71 23.45 -4.66
C ALA A 251 -17.21 23.36 -4.33
N PHE A 252 -16.40 22.90 -5.28
CA PHE A 252 -15.02 23.35 -5.36
C PHE A 252 -15.10 24.86 -5.55
N GLY A 253 -14.91 25.62 -4.48
CA GLY A 253 -14.98 27.07 -4.50
C GLY A 253 -13.85 27.68 -5.35
N HIS A 254 -14.02 27.65 -6.66
CA HIS A 254 -13.49 28.66 -7.55
C HIS A 254 -14.53 29.77 -7.67
N ASN A 255 -14.59 30.65 -6.67
CA ASN A 255 -15.12 32.00 -6.87
C ASN A 255 -13.95 32.96 -6.80
N SER A 256 -13.33 33.15 -7.97
CA SER A 256 -12.69 34.41 -8.32
C SER A 256 -13.79 35.45 -8.47
N GLU A 257 -13.99 36.27 -7.43
CA GLU A 257 -14.58 37.63 -7.45
C GLU A 257 -15.14 37.90 -6.06
N ASP A 258 -14.32 38.55 -5.22
CA ASP A 258 -14.74 39.55 -4.23
C ASP A 258 -13.47 40.14 -3.60
N TYR A 259 -12.74 40.91 -4.41
CA TYR A 259 -11.77 41.88 -3.88
C TYR A 259 -12.54 43.10 -3.38
N ILE A 260 -12.86 43.15 -2.09
CA ILE A 260 -13.10 44.43 -1.41
C ILE A 260 -11.79 44.91 -0.81
N THR A 261 -11.17 45.85 -1.52
CA THR A 261 -10.12 46.73 -1.00
C THR A 261 -10.68 47.66 0.07
N GLY A 262 -9.96 47.85 1.19
CA GLY A 262 -10.10 49.09 1.96
C GLY A 262 -9.83 49.00 3.47
N GLY A 263 -8.67 49.51 3.88
CA GLY A 263 -8.49 50.55 4.91
C GLY A 263 -9.18 50.41 6.28
N GLY A 264 -8.37 50.42 7.34
CA GLY A 264 -8.83 50.27 8.73
C GLY A 264 -9.51 51.49 9.37
N ARG A 265 -10.03 51.27 10.59
CA ARG A 265 -10.08 52.14 11.80
C ARG A 265 -10.87 51.44 12.92
N ASN A 266 -10.52 51.79 14.16
CA ASN A 266 -11.10 51.43 15.48
C ASN A 266 -12.66 51.43 15.51
N ILE A 267 -13.39 50.79 16.45
CA ILE A 267 -13.66 51.21 17.85
C ILE A 267 -14.60 50.14 18.53
N THR A 268 -14.23 49.71 19.75
CA THR A 268 -14.92 49.16 20.98
C THR A 268 -16.36 48.54 21.04
N PRO A 269 -16.69 47.78 22.13
CA PRO A 269 -17.59 46.62 22.15
C PRO A 269 -19.01 46.90 22.70
N PHE A 270 -19.95 45.97 22.49
CA PHE A 270 -21.24 45.97 23.21
C PHE A 270 -21.64 44.59 23.73
N GLN A 271 -22.14 44.60 24.97
CA GLN A 271 -22.46 43.48 25.87
C GLN A 271 -23.99 43.21 25.90
N PRO A 272 -24.46 42.18 26.64
CA PRO A 272 -25.57 41.30 26.26
C PRO A 272 -26.94 41.67 26.86
N SER A 273 -28.03 41.12 26.29
CA SER A 273 -29.36 41.12 26.91
C SER A 273 -30.04 39.73 26.83
N GLN A 274 -30.01 39.06 27.99
CA GLN A 274 -31.07 38.29 28.70
C GLN A 274 -32.49 38.29 28.10
N VAL A 275 -33.40 37.29 28.22
CA VAL A 275 -33.63 36.06 29.01
C VAL A 275 -34.86 35.36 28.35
N ALA A 276 -34.95 34.04 28.16
CA ALA A 276 -35.73 33.14 29.03
C ALA A 276 -35.58 31.65 28.65
N THR A 277 -35.07 30.88 29.62
CA THR A 277 -35.43 29.51 30.07
C THR A 277 -36.21 28.60 29.11
N THR A 278 -35.71 27.41 28.73
CA THR A 278 -35.60 26.17 29.56
C THR A 278 -34.48 25.21 29.11
N GLN A 279 -33.80 24.56 30.07
CA GLN A 279 -32.85 23.42 29.91
C GLN A 279 -33.58 22.07 30.14
N PRO A 280 -32.94 20.89 29.97
CA PRO A 280 -31.86 20.50 29.04
C PRO A 280 -32.18 19.16 28.31
N ASP A 281 -31.71 18.95 27.09
CA ASP A 281 -31.37 17.60 26.62
C ASP A 281 -30.22 17.67 25.61
N LEU A 282 -29.16 16.94 25.94
CA LEU A 282 -27.95 16.75 25.14
C LEU A 282 -28.27 15.89 23.92
N ILE A 283 -28.16 16.46 22.73
CA ILE A 283 -27.89 15.70 21.50
C ILE A 283 -26.65 16.34 20.88
N GLU A 284 -25.51 15.68 21.07
CA GLU A 284 -24.25 16.01 20.41
C GLU A 284 -24.45 15.99 18.89
N SER A 285 -24.23 17.15 18.27
CA SER A 285 -24.16 17.29 16.82
C SER A 285 -22.91 16.58 16.30
N HIS A 286 -23.15 15.58 15.46
CA HIS A 286 -22.15 14.93 14.62
C HIS A 286 -21.41 15.95 13.75
N LEU A 287 -20.14 16.21 14.09
CA LEU A 287 -19.19 16.84 13.18
C LEU A 287 -18.38 15.75 12.49
N THR A 288 -18.65 15.56 11.21
CA THR A 288 -17.79 14.86 10.26
C THR A 288 -16.48 15.62 10.13
N GLN A 289 -15.47 15.25 10.92
CA GLN A 289 -14.10 15.64 10.63
C GLN A 289 -13.56 14.78 9.49
N SER A 290 -13.50 15.36 8.30
CA SER A 290 -12.45 15.03 7.34
C SER A 290 -11.11 15.28 8.03
N HIS A 291 -10.28 14.25 8.17
CA HIS A 291 -8.92 14.43 8.69
C HIS A 291 -8.08 15.12 7.62
N ILE A 292 -8.01 16.45 7.71
CA ILE A 292 -7.00 17.27 7.06
C ILE A 292 -5.68 16.97 7.78
N ILE A 293 -4.68 16.45 7.06
CA ILE A 293 -3.31 16.38 7.60
C ILE A 293 -2.71 17.78 7.44
N GLU A 294 -2.85 18.62 8.47
CA GLU A 294 -2.19 19.92 8.51
C GLU A 294 -0.71 19.75 8.88
N SER A 295 0.17 19.99 7.91
CA SER A 295 1.63 20.09 8.12
C SER A 295 1.98 21.54 8.51
N THR A 296 2.59 21.72 9.68
CA THR A 296 3.04 23.02 10.19
C THR A 296 4.45 23.37 9.68
N ALA A 297 4.53 23.98 8.50
CA ALA A 297 5.40 25.12 8.14
C ALA A 297 5.66 25.19 6.61
N THR A 298 5.29 26.32 6.00
CA THR A 298 5.53 26.76 4.60
C THR A 298 4.87 25.96 3.45
N PRO A 299 4.68 26.60 2.28
CA PRO A 299 3.37 27.08 1.79
C PRO A 299 2.30 25.98 1.67
N ARG A 300 1.06 26.36 2.01
CA ARG A 300 -0.11 25.48 2.20
C ARG A 300 -0.50 24.71 0.93
N LEU A 301 -0.07 23.46 0.82
CA LEU A 301 -0.72 22.46 -0.02
C LEU A 301 -1.82 21.79 0.82
N THR A 302 -3.09 22.07 0.52
CA THR A 302 -4.21 21.33 1.09
C THR A 302 -4.34 20.02 0.32
N ILE A 303 -3.99 18.90 0.94
CA ILE A 303 -4.04 17.60 0.26
C ILE A 303 -5.13 16.72 0.88
N SER A 304 -6.08 16.26 0.07
CA SER A 304 -7.12 15.33 0.52
C SER A 304 -6.53 13.92 0.67
N ALA A 305 -6.91 13.19 1.71
CA ALA A 305 -6.42 11.83 1.95
C ALA A 305 -6.75 10.85 0.79
N GLY A 306 -7.80 11.14 0.01
CA GLY A 306 -8.16 10.37 -1.18
C GLY A 306 -7.23 10.59 -2.38
N MET A 307 -6.48 11.72 -2.42
CA MET A 307 -5.55 12.04 -3.50
C MET A 307 -4.12 11.50 -3.28
N LEU A 308 -3.84 10.91 -2.11
CA LEU A 308 -2.47 10.53 -1.70
C LEU A 308 -2.21 9.03 -1.64
N LEU A 309 -3.24 8.21 -1.78
CA LEU A 309 -3.20 6.76 -1.62
C LEU A 309 -3.70 6.10 -2.90
N ASN A 310 -3.05 6.40 -4.03
CA ASN A 310 -3.39 5.77 -5.30
C ASN A 310 -2.70 4.41 -5.39
N TRP A 311 -3.50 3.35 -5.38
CA TRP A 311 -3.02 2.03 -5.72
C TRP A 311 -2.59 2.01 -7.19
N GLY A 312 -1.47 1.38 -7.48
CA GLY A 312 -1.00 1.18 -8.84
C GLY A 312 -0.23 -0.12 -8.97
N ILE A 313 -0.05 -0.54 -10.23
CA ILE A 313 0.79 -1.66 -10.62
C ILE A 313 2.00 -1.08 -11.35
N LEU A 314 3.15 -1.12 -10.70
CA LEU A 314 4.45 -0.82 -11.28
C LEU A 314 4.89 -1.98 -12.16
N ILE A 315 5.24 -1.67 -13.40
CA ILE A 315 5.82 -2.58 -14.37
C ILE A 315 7.20 -2.06 -14.72
N ILE A 316 8.24 -2.88 -14.50
CA ILE A 316 9.61 -2.59 -14.94
C ILE A 316 10.04 -3.67 -15.91
N ILE A 317 10.73 -3.27 -16.98
CA ILE A 317 11.46 -4.17 -17.87
C ILE A 317 12.94 -3.81 -17.78
N LYS A 318 13.78 -4.77 -17.40
CA LYS A 318 15.24 -4.62 -17.39
C LYS A 318 15.80 -4.76 -18.81
#